data_AF-A0A7C7HU28-F1
#
_entry.id   AF-A0A7C7HU28-F1
#
_cell.length_a   1.000
_cell.length_b   1.000
_cell.length_c   1.000
_cell.angle_alpha   90.00
_cell.angle_beta   90.00
_cell.angle_gamma   90.00
#
_symmetry.space_group_name_H-M   'P 1'
#
loop_
_entity.id
_entity.type
_entity.pdbx_description
1 polymer ?
#
loop_
_entity_poly.entity_id
_entity_poly.type
_entity_poly.pdbx_seq_one_letter_code
_entity_poly.pdbx_strand_id
1 'polypeptide(L)'
;MKNILLIILPLLLIVGCEKGPKKIIVETWEDGTPKKVDYVIGDWLKGIQQETLRSITYYENGEIIKDENFKAGKLDGKFTGWYESGQKRIEGNYIAGEHTGTWTSWDSLGVETSAAEWFEKGYNAGKNKEYNKAITFYLQTVELDPNYDIYKNLGNAYANRGDLSKAIQSYEKAIELTPDAADTYYNLGNVYTNQGDLTNAIQSYEKTIELDPEHAGAYYNLGNVYANQGEDLPKAIQLLQEAARLGLRGDQE
;
A
#
# COMPACT_ATOMS: atom_id res chain seq x y z
N MET A 1 2.82 -31.36 -4.12
CA MET A 1 2.87 -30.75 -2.78
C MET A 1 3.10 -29.26 -2.95
N LYS A 2 2.03 -28.46 -3.02
CA LYS A 2 2.16 -26.99 -3.02
C LYS A 2 2.36 -26.56 -1.58
N ASN A 3 3.49 -25.94 -1.30
CA ASN A 3 3.85 -25.46 0.03
C ASN A 3 2.82 -24.43 0.51
N ILE A 4 2.30 -24.61 1.73
CA ILE A 4 1.49 -23.65 2.50
C ILE A 4 2.13 -22.25 2.55
N LEU A 5 3.46 -22.18 2.34
CA LEU A 5 4.26 -20.97 2.27
C LEU A 5 3.71 -19.89 1.32
N LEU A 6 3.03 -20.26 0.22
CA LEU A 6 2.57 -19.28 -0.78
C LEU A 6 1.30 -18.51 -0.40
N ILE A 7 0.49 -19.00 0.56
CA ILE A 7 -0.79 -18.35 0.92
C ILE A 7 -0.61 -17.38 2.09
N ILE A 8 0.38 -17.60 2.95
CA ILE A 8 0.55 -16.84 4.20
C ILE A 8 1.38 -15.57 3.98
N LEU A 9 2.24 -15.54 2.95
CA LEU A 9 3.17 -14.43 2.74
C LEU A 9 2.56 -13.08 2.30
N PRO A 10 1.41 -12.96 1.59
CA PRO A 10 0.92 -11.63 1.21
C PRO A 10 0.22 -10.89 2.36
N LEU A 11 -0.29 -11.60 3.38
CA LEU A 11 -1.20 -11.02 4.40
C LEU A 11 -0.50 -10.41 5.62
N LEU A 12 0.81 -10.64 5.80
CA LEU A 12 1.58 -9.95 6.86
C LEU A 12 1.73 -8.44 6.58
N LEU A 13 1.65 -8.02 5.31
CA LEU A 13 1.72 -6.61 4.92
C LEU A 13 0.44 -5.82 5.24
N ILE A 14 -0.70 -6.49 5.42
CA ILE A 14 -2.01 -5.84 5.61
C ILE A 14 -2.20 -5.33 7.05
N VAL A 15 -1.45 -5.83 8.04
CA VAL A 15 -1.74 -5.55 9.47
C VAL A 15 -0.83 -4.48 10.09
N GLY A 16 0.12 -3.89 9.34
CA GLY A 16 1.00 -2.84 9.88
C GLY A 16 1.86 -3.27 11.08
N CYS A 17 1.94 -4.57 11.38
CA CYS A 17 2.68 -5.09 12.52
C CYS A 17 4.12 -5.40 12.09
N GLU A 18 5.06 -4.49 12.42
CA GLU A 18 6.50 -4.65 12.12
C GLU A 18 7.14 -5.87 12.81
N LYS A 19 6.45 -6.53 13.75
CA LYS A 19 6.99 -7.64 14.56
C LYS A 19 6.27 -8.99 14.43
N GLY A 20 5.16 -9.05 13.68
CA GLY A 20 4.42 -10.28 13.45
C GLY A 20 3.74 -10.87 14.71
N PRO A 21 2.76 -11.78 14.53
CA PRO A 21 1.99 -12.39 15.61
C PRO A 21 2.87 -13.26 16.52
N LYS A 22 2.85 -13.04 17.84
CA LYS A 22 3.67 -13.79 18.82
C LYS A 22 3.22 -15.23 19.06
N LYS A 23 1.94 -15.52 18.82
CA LYS A 23 1.36 -16.87 18.93
C LYS A 23 0.36 -17.08 17.81
N ILE A 24 0.37 -18.28 17.22
CA ILE A 24 -0.62 -18.70 16.24
C ILE A 24 -1.23 -20.02 16.69
N ILE A 25 -2.53 -20.12 16.52
CA ILE A 25 -3.31 -21.31 16.80
C ILE A 25 -3.90 -21.80 15.49
N VAL A 26 -3.71 -23.06 15.18
CA VAL A 26 -4.21 -23.68 13.94
C VAL A 26 -5.15 -24.80 14.31
N GLU A 27 -6.33 -24.80 13.68
CA GLU A 27 -7.27 -25.89 13.78
C GLU A 27 -7.31 -26.67 12.46
N THR A 28 -7.13 -27.99 12.54
CA THR A 28 -7.24 -28.93 11.42
C THR A 28 -8.31 -29.98 11.70
N TRP A 29 -8.81 -30.62 10.65
CA TRP A 29 -9.70 -31.77 10.73
C TRP A 29 -8.99 -33.00 10.21
N GLU A 30 -8.52 -33.85 11.13
CA GLU A 30 -7.78 -35.07 10.82
C GLU A 30 -8.56 -36.28 11.32
N ASP A 31 -8.80 -37.26 10.45
CA ASP A 31 -9.46 -38.53 10.77
C ASP A 31 -10.84 -38.38 11.47
N GLY A 32 -11.60 -37.33 11.12
CA GLY A 32 -12.91 -37.09 11.73
C GLY A 32 -12.86 -36.34 13.06
N THR A 33 -11.69 -35.86 13.49
CA THR A 33 -11.50 -35.15 14.76
C THR A 33 -10.86 -33.78 14.56
N PRO A 34 -11.34 -32.73 15.26
CA PRO A 34 -10.65 -31.45 15.27
C PRO A 34 -9.35 -31.56 16.08
N LYS A 35 -8.26 -31.09 15.50
CA LYS A 35 -6.97 -30.95 16.19
C LYS A 35 -6.59 -29.48 16.24
N LYS A 36 -6.16 -29.04 17.42
CA LYS A 36 -5.74 -27.65 17.67
C LYS A 36 -4.26 -27.66 18.06
N VAL A 37 -3.45 -26.91 17.33
CA VAL A 37 -1.99 -26.87 17.53
C VAL A 37 -1.55 -25.43 17.76
N ASP A 38 -0.81 -25.23 18.85
CA ASP A 38 -0.20 -23.96 19.22
C ASP A 38 1.20 -23.85 18.62
N TYR A 39 1.46 -22.75 17.91
CA TYR A 39 2.76 -22.44 17.31
C TYR A 39 3.34 -21.17 17.93
N VAL A 40 4.62 -21.22 18.30
CA VAL A 40 5.49 -20.09 18.65
C VAL A 40 6.45 -19.87 17.48
N ILE A 41 6.64 -18.62 17.05
CA ILE A 41 7.40 -18.26 15.83
C ILE A 41 8.77 -18.97 15.78
N GLY A 42 9.07 -19.68 14.67
CA GLY A 42 10.41 -20.25 14.44
C GLY A 42 10.49 -21.42 13.44
N ASP A 43 9.43 -22.20 13.26
CA ASP A 43 9.34 -23.23 12.21
C ASP A 43 7.86 -23.46 11.83
N TRP A 44 7.47 -23.00 10.64
CA TRP A 44 6.07 -22.81 10.25
C TRP A 44 5.45 -24.03 9.57
N LEU A 45 4.26 -24.47 10.02
CA LEU A 45 3.21 -25.27 9.33
C LEU A 45 3.67 -26.44 8.42
N LYS A 46 4.90 -26.93 8.58
CA LYS A 46 5.44 -28.06 7.82
C LYS A 46 4.67 -29.30 8.25
N GLY A 47 4.05 -29.98 7.28
CA GLY A 47 3.34 -31.23 7.51
C GLY A 47 1.83 -31.11 7.70
N ILE A 48 1.27 -29.90 7.82
CA ILE A 48 -0.19 -29.73 7.74
C ILE A 48 -0.63 -29.92 6.29
N GLN A 49 -1.65 -30.73 6.10
CA GLN A 49 -2.34 -30.86 4.82
C GLN A 49 -3.26 -29.66 4.64
N GLN A 50 -3.14 -28.97 3.51
CA GLN A 50 -3.87 -27.72 3.28
C GLN A 50 -5.39 -27.95 3.34
N GLU A 51 -5.85 -29.07 2.78
CA GLU A 51 -7.22 -29.53 2.75
C GLU A 51 -7.84 -29.79 4.13
N THR A 52 -7.03 -30.05 5.16
CA THR A 52 -7.51 -30.29 6.53
C THR A 52 -7.67 -29.00 7.33
N LEU A 53 -7.15 -27.87 6.84
CA LEU A 53 -7.19 -26.58 7.53
C LEU A 53 -8.63 -26.09 7.73
N ARG A 54 -8.94 -25.65 8.96
CA ARG A 54 -10.25 -25.10 9.35
C ARG A 54 -10.17 -23.65 9.78
N SER A 55 -9.24 -23.32 10.66
CA SER A 55 -9.06 -21.95 11.11
C SER A 55 -7.61 -21.66 11.48
N ILE A 56 -7.24 -20.40 11.38
CA ILE A 56 -6.00 -19.87 11.93
C ILE A 56 -6.34 -18.62 12.74
N THR A 57 -6.01 -18.66 14.02
CA THR A 57 -6.12 -17.52 14.93
C THR A 57 -4.74 -16.99 15.28
N TYR A 58 -4.60 -15.68 15.17
CA TYR A 58 -3.36 -14.96 15.40
C TYR A 58 -3.47 -14.14 16.67
N TYR A 59 -2.43 -14.22 17.49
CA TYR A 59 -2.37 -13.53 18.77
C TYR A 59 -1.14 -12.62 18.88
N GLU A 60 -1.34 -11.49 19.54
CA GLU A 60 -0.27 -10.59 19.96
C GLU A 60 -0.55 -10.11 21.39
N ASN A 61 0.46 -10.22 22.26
CA ASN A 61 0.37 -9.84 23.68
C ASN A 61 -0.79 -10.51 24.46
N GLY A 62 -1.28 -11.65 23.99
CA GLY A 62 -2.39 -12.39 24.61
C GLY A 62 -3.77 -12.13 24.00
N GLU A 63 -3.88 -11.11 23.14
CA GLU A 63 -5.12 -10.73 22.47
C GLU A 63 -5.18 -11.30 21.04
N ILE A 64 -6.39 -11.58 20.56
CA ILE A 64 -6.62 -11.98 19.16
C ILE A 64 -6.46 -10.75 18.28
N ILE A 65 -5.66 -10.86 17.22
CA ILE A 65 -5.48 -9.78 16.24
C ILE A 65 -6.06 -10.13 14.86
N LYS A 66 -6.25 -11.42 14.57
CA LYS A 66 -6.76 -11.90 13.28
C LYS A 66 -7.29 -13.35 13.40
N ASP A 67 -8.34 -13.66 12.66
CA ASP A 67 -8.97 -14.97 12.55
C ASP A 67 -9.34 -15.19 11.09
N GLU A 68 -8.97 -16.36 10.61
CA GLU A 68 -9.18 -16.81 9.25
C GLU A 68 -9.85 -18.17 9.27
N ASN A 69 -10.90 -18.33 8.46
CA ASN A 69 -11.62 -19.58 8.31
C ASN A 69 -11.34 -20.21 6.94
N PHE A 70 -11.29 -21.54 6.90
CA PHE A 70 -10.90 -22.30 5.74
C PHE A 70 -11.85 -23.46 5.44
N LYS A 71 -12.04 -23.72 4.15
CA LYS A 71 -12.75 -24.88 3.61
C LYS A 71 -12.00 -25.41 2.40
N ALA A 72 -11.70 -26.71 2.42
CA ALA A 72 -10.91 -27.37 1.37
C ALA A 72 -9.59 -26.63 1.08
N GLY A 73 -8.94 -26.11 2.13
CA GLY A 73 -7.66 -25.42 2.03
C GLY A 73 -7.71 -24.01 1.45
N LYS A 74 -8.89 -23.42 1.28
CA LYS A 74 -9.07 -22.03 0.84
C LYS A 74 -9.80 -21.21 1.90
N LEU A 75 -9.55 -19.90 1.95
CA LEU A 75 -10.33 -19.00 2.80
C LEU A 75 -11.82 -19.11 2.46
N ASP A 76 -12.65 -19.37 3.46
CA ASP A 76 -14.07 -19.60 3.28
C ASP A 76 -14.80 -19.23 4.58
N GLY A 77 -15.79 -18.36 4.47
CA GLY A 77 -16.47 -17.75 5.61
C GLY A 77 -15.84 -16.42 6.01
N LYS A 78 -15.96 -16.11 7.29
CA LYS A 78 -15.69 -14.78 7.82
C LYS A 78 -14.21 -14.59 8.16
N PHE A 79 -13.64 -13.51 7.65
CA PHE A 79 -12.39 -12.92 8.12
C PHE A 79 -12.71 -11.83 9.12
N THR A 80 -11.93 -11.73 10.19
CA THR A 80 -12.01 -10.58 11.09
C THR A 80 -10.60 -10.17 11.52
N GLY A 81 -10.41 -8.87 11.73
CA GLY A 81 -9.23 -8.27 12.32
C GLY A 81 -9.63 -7.40 13.50
N TRP A 82 -8.75 -7.30 14.49
CA TRP A 82 -9.01 -6.59 15.75
C TRP A 82 -7.94 -5.55 16.04
N TYR A 83 -8.31 -4.55 16.83
CA TYR A 83 -7.37 -3.69 17.52
C TYR A 83 -6.83 -4.41 18.77
N GLU A 84 -5.68 -3.94 19.28
CA GLU A 84 -5.15 -4.41 20.57
C GLU A 84 -6.11 -4.20 21.74
N SER A 85 -7.06 -3.27 21.62
CA SER A 85 -8.14 -3.06 22.60
C SER A 85 -9.19 -4.18 22.61
N GLY A 86 -9.11 -5.16 21.70
CA GLY A 86 -10.10 -6.22 21.52
C GLY A 86 -11.34 -5.79 20.73
N GLN A 87 -11.42 -4.53 20.30
CA GLN A 87 -12.48 -4.07 19.40
C GLN A 87 -12.24 -4.59 17.98
N LYS A 88 -13.32 -4.93 17.28
CA LYS A 88 -13.25 -5.25 15.85
C LYS A 88 -12.68 -4.06 15.10
N ARG A 89 -11.81 -4.33 14.14
CA ARG A 89 -11.23 -3.34 13.23
C ARG A 89 -11.77 -3.50 11.83
N ILE A 90 -11.82 -4.74 11.34
CA ILE A 90 -12.18 -5.04 9.96
C ILE A 90 -12.83 -6.42 9.87
N GLU A 91 -13.76 -6.57 8.94
CA GLU A 91 -14.49 -7.81 8.70
C GLU A 91 -14.84 -7.95 7.23
N GLY A 92 -14.63 -9.14 6.68
CA GLY A 92 -14.93 -9.46 5.28
C GLY A 92 -15.33 -10.92 5.14
N ASN A 93 -15.99 -11.26 4.04
CA ASN A 93 -16.44 -12.63 3.78
C ASN A 93 -15.71 -13.20 2.57
N TYR A 94 -15.35 -14.47 2.65
CA TYR A 94 -14.70 -15.21 1.58
C TYR A 94 -15.51 -16.43 1.17
N ILE A 95 -15.46 -16.77 -0.11
CA ILE A 95 -16.00 -18.02 -0.65
C ILE A 95 -14.92 -18.64 -1.53
N ALA A 96 -14.50 -19.87 -1.21
CA ALA A 96 -13.52 -20.61 -2.00
C ALA A 96 -12.23 -19.82 -2.36
N GLY A 97 -11.75 -18.99 -1.43
CA GLY A 97 -10.53 -18.20 -1.54
C GLY A 97 -10.73 -16.79 -2.11
N GLU A 98 -11.93 -16.45 -2.57
CA GLU A 98 -12.24 -15.15 -3.14
C GLU A 98 -13.03 -14.30 -2.15
N HIS A 99 -12.67 -13.02 -2.03
CA HIS A 99 -13.44 -12.07 -1.22
C HIS A 99 -14.80 -11.82 -1.87
N THR A 100 -15.84 -11.75 -1.05
CA THR A 100 -17.23 -11.55 -1.47
C THR A 100 -17.87 -10.45 -0.65
N GLY A 101 -18.52 -9.50 -1.33
CA GLY A 101 -19.16 -8.35 -0.70
C GLY A 101 -18.19 -7.19 -0.45
N THR A 102 -18.54 -6.32 0.50
CA THR A 102 -17.74 -5.18 0.92
C THR A 102 -17.10 -5.46 2.27
N TRP A 103 -15.88 -4.96 2.45
CA TRP A 103 -15.30 -4.92 3.79
C TRP A 103 -16.11 -3.98 4.68
N THR A 104 -16.29 -4.39 5.94
CA THR A 104 -16.79 -3.52 7.01
C THR A 104 -15.60 -3.17 7.90
N SER A 105 -15.47 -1.91 8.29
CA SER A 105 -14.42 -1.49 9.22
C SER A 105 -14.99 -0.69 10.37
N TRP A 106 -14.26 -0.65 11.48
CA TRP A 106 -14.60 0.13 12.66
C TRP A 106 -13.37 0.89 13.12
N ASP A 107 -13.57 2.10 13.65
CA ASP A 107 -12.50 2.83 14.32
C ASP A 107 -12.22 2.28 15.73
N SER A 108 -11.21 2.82 16.42
CA SER A 108 -10.83 2.39 17.76
C SER A 108 -11.84 2.75 18.86
N LEU A 109 -12.99 3.32 18.51
CA LEU A 109 -14.12 3.54 19.40
C LEU A 109 -15.29 2.59 19.06
N GLY A 110 -15.14 1.73 18.05
CA GLY A 110 -16.15 0.80 17.58
C GLY A 110 -17.18 1.43 16.64
N VAL A 111 -16.89 2.62 16.07
CA VAL A 111 -17.78 3.28 15.10
C VAL A 111 -17.50 2.71 13.71
N GLU A 112 -18.53 2.14 13.08
CA GLU A 112 -18.43 1.63 11.72
C GLU A 112 -18.01 2.76 10.78
N THR A 113 -17.03 2.50 9.93
CA THR A 113 -16.45 3.47 9.00
C THR A 113 -16.29 2.83 7.63
N SER A 114 -16.63 3.57 6.58
CA SER A 114 -16.48 3.16 5.19
C SER A 114 -15.11 3.54 4.61
N ALA A 115 -14.75 2.95 3.47
CA ALA A 115 -13.54 3.36 2.73
C ALA A 115 -13.57 4.86 2.37
N ALA A 116 -14.71 5.38 1.91
CA ALA A 116 -14.87 6.79 1.57
C ALA A 116 -14.63 7.72 2.78
N GLU A 117 -15.14 7.35 3.96
CA GLU A 117 -14.93 8.14 5.18
C GLU A 117 -13.47 8.09 5.66
N TRP A 118 -12.80 6.93 5.57
CA TRP A 118 -11.36 6.85 5.83
C TRP A 118 -10.56 7.69 4.85
N PHE A 119 -10.91 7.65 3.57
CA PHE A 119 -10.26 8.46 2.56
C PHE A 119 -10.40 9.95 2.85
N GLU A 120 -11.61 10.41 3.20
CA GLU A 120 -11.87 11.81 3.54
C GLU A 120 -11.07 12.26 4.78
N LYS A 121 -11.01 11.42 5.82
CA LYS A 121 -10.17 11.67 7.00
C LYS A 121 -8.68 11.76 6.60
N GLY A 122 -8.21 10.87 5.73
CA GLY A 122 -6.85 10.87 5.19
C GLY A 122 -6.51 12.12 4.40
N TYR A 123 -7.42 12.53 3.51
CA TYR A 123 -7.31 13.72 2.69
C TYR A 123 -7.23 15.00 3.52
N ASN A 124 -8.13 15.14 4.50
CA ASN A 124 -8.15 16.29 5.40
C ASN A 124 -6.89 16.35 6.29
N ALA A 125 -6.43 15.21 6.82
CA ALA A 125 -5.18 15.13 7.57
C ALA A 125 -3.97 15.54 6.70
N GLY A 126 -3.94 15.09 5.44
CA GLY A 126 -2.89 15.45 4.47
C GLY A 126 -2.85 16.96 4.21
N LYS A 127 -4.01 17.60 3.99
CA LYS A 127 -4.12 19.06 3.84
C LYS A 127 -3.63 19.83 5.07
N ASN A 128 -3.88 19.28 6.26
CA ASN A 128 -3.41 19.83 7.53
C ASN A 128 -1.95 19.50 7.84
N LYS A 129 -1.23 18.84 6.92
CA LYS A 129 0.16 18.37 7.08
C LYS A 129 0.35 17.37 8.23
N GLU A 130 -0.73 16.73 8.66
CA GLU A 130 -0.72 15.66 9.66
C GLU A 130 -0.38 14.32 9.00
N TYR A 131 0.79 14.22 8.37
CA TYR A 131 1.11 13.13 7.44
C TYR A 131 1.03 11.74 8.06
N ASN A 132 1.36 11.57 9.35
CA ASN A 132 1.21 10.28 10.03
C ASN A 132 -0.25 9.83 10.10
N LYS A 133 -1.18 10.74 10.46
CA LYS A 133 -2.62 10.43 10.48
C LYS A 133 -3.14 10.15 9.07
N ALA A 134 -2.71 10.96 8.09
CA ALA A 134 -3.08 10.77 6.70
C ALA A 134 -2.71 9.37 6.21
N ILE A 135 -1.45 8.95 6.45
CA ILE A 135 -0.95 7.62 6.13
C ILE A 135 -1.80 6.55 6.81
N THR A 136 -2.08 6.66 8.10
CA THR A 136 -2.92 5.67 8.82
C THR A 136 -4.29 5.52 8.17
N PHE A 137 -4.97 6.62 7.86
CA PHE A 137 -6.30 6.57 7.26
C PHE A 137 -6.28 6.06 5.81
N TYR A 138 -5.28 6.43 5.02
CA TYR A 138 -5.12 5.89 3.68
C TYR A 138 -4.81 4.39 3.70
N LEU A 139 -4.00 3.89 4.64
CA LEU A 139 -3.77 2.46 4.80
C LEU A 139 -5.06 1.72 5.13
N GLN A 140 -5.90 2.25 6.03
CA GLN A 140 -7.24 1.69 6.26
C GLN A 140 -8.09 1.72 4.99
N THR A 141 -7.97 2.76 4.16
CA THR A 141 -8.71 2.83 2.90
C THR A 141 -8.25 1.76 1.91
N VAL A 142 -6.94 1.57 1.75
CA VAL A 142 -6.35 0.53 0.87
C VAL A 142 -6.79 -0.87 1.27
N GLU A 143 -6.94 -1.14 2.58
CA GLU A 143 -7.45 -2.44 3.06
C GLU A 143 -8.89 -2.72 2.56
N LEU A 144 -9.70 -1.67 2.37
CA LEU A 144 -11.13 -1.80 2.04
C LEU A 144 -11.42 -1.70 0.54
N ASP A 145 -10.78 -0.75 -0.14
CA ASP A 145 -11.00 -0.45 -1.55
C ASP A 145 -9.70 0.07 -2.18
N PRO A 146 -8.77 -0.81 -2.58
CA PRO A 146 -7.50 -0.38 -3.18
C PRO A 146 -7.74 0.22 -4.57
N ASN A 147 -7.43 1.51 -4.74
CA ASN A 147 -7.54 2.21 -6.03
C ASN A 147 -6.42 3.25 -6.23
N TYR A 148 -6.34 3.77 -7.44
CA TYR A 148 -5.29 4.71 -7.87
C TYR A 148 -5.19 5.94 -6.96
N ASP A 149 -6.31 6.61 -6.67
CA ASP A 149 -6.30 7.87 -5.92
C ASP A 149 -5.76 7.70 -4.50
N ILE A 150 -6.05 6.56 -3.88
CA ILE A 150 -5.55 6.26 -2.53
C ILE A 150 -4.04 6.04 -2.55
N TYR A 151 -3.54 5.22 -3.49
CA TYR A 151 -2.10 4.96 -3.60
C TYR A 151 -1.31 6.22 -3.94
N LYS A 152 -1.84 7.08 -4.83
CA LYS A 152 -1.24 8.38 -5.13
C LYS A 152 -1.17 9.26 -3.88
N ASN A 153 -2.27 9.39 -3.15
CA ASN A 153 -2.31 10.23 -1.96
C ASN A 153 -1.48 9.68 -0.80
N LEU A 154 -1.39 8.34 -0.67
CA LEU A 154 -0.50 7.67 0.27
C LEU A 154 0.97 7.95 -0.09
N GLY A 155 1.32 7.89 -1.38
CA GLY A 155 2.65 8.28 -1.88
C GLY A 155 3.00 9.72 -1.55
N ASN A 156 2.06 10.66 -1.79
CA ASN A 156 2.20 12.06 -1.43
C ASN A 156 2.46 12.23 0.08
N ALA A 157 1.69 11.54 0.92
CA ALA A 157 1.83 11.65 2.38
C ALA A 157 3.18 11.08 2.87
N TYR A 158 3.63 9.95 2.32
CA TYR A 158 4.96 9.39 2.63
C TYR A 158 6.09 10.31 2.17
N ALA A 159 6.00 10.87 0.96
CA ALA A 159 7.01 11.78 0.41
C ALA A 159 7.15 13.02 1.30
N ASN A 160 6.03 13.64 1.68
CA ASN A 160 6.02 14.81 2.56
C ASN A 160 6.53 14.51 3.98
N ARG A 161 6.37 13.27 4.46
CA ARG A 161 6.95 12.81 5.72
C ARG A 161 8.44 12.50 5.62
N GLY A 162 8.98 12.35 4.41
CA GLY A 162 10.37 11.95 4.14
C GLY A 162 10.61 10.45 4.05
N ASP A 163 9.55 9.63 4.04
CA ASP A 163 9.66 8.17 3.88
C ASP A 163 9.69 7.81 2.38
N LEU A 164 10.81 8.15 1.73
CA LEU A 164 10.94 8.12 0.26
C LEU A 164 10.71 6.72 -0.31
N SER A 165 11.21 5.67 0.35
CA SER A 165 11.04 4.28 -0.10
C SER A 165 9.58 3.84 -0.11
N LYS A 166 8.78 4.22 0.89
CA LYS A 166 7.33 3.91 0.91
C LYS A 166 6.55 4.80 -0.07
N ALA A 167 7.02 6.02 -0.30
CA ALA A 167 6.44 6.88 -1.32
C ALA A 167 6.57 6.26 -2.72
N ILE A 168 7.78 5.78 -3.08
CA ILE A 168 8.04 5.08 -4.35
C ILE A 168 7.10 3.89 -4.52
N GLN A 169 7.05 2.97 -3.54
CA GLN A 169 6.17 1.80 -3.60
C GLN A 169 4.70 2.18 -3.80
N SER A 170 4.25 3.25 -3.16
CA SER A 170 2.87 3.72 -3.29
C SER A 170 2.60 4.29 -4.67
N TYR A 171 3.53 5.08 -5.24
CA TYR A 171 3.38 5.58 -6.60
C TYR A 171 3.50 4.49 -7.66
N GLU A 172 4.38 3.52 -7.50
CA GLU A 172 4.47 2.35 -8.39
C GLU A 172 3.14 1.59 -8.42
N LYS A 173 2.50 1.40 -7.26
CA LYS A 173 1.15 0.81 -7.18
C LYS A 173 0.09 1.67 -7.85
N ALA A 174 0.15 2.99 -7.71
CA ALA A 174 -0.75 3.89 -8.44
C ALA A 174 -0.55 3.76 -9.96
N ILE A 175 0.70 3.72 -10.43
CA ILE A 175 1.05 3.57 -11.85
C ILE A 175 0.62 2.20 -12.41
N GLU A 176 0.74 1.13 -11.63
CA GLU A 176 0.21 -0.19 -12.01
C GLU A 176 -1.31 -0.14 -12.30
N LEU A 177 -2.06 0.69 -11.56
CA LEU A 177 -3.51 0.87 -11.71
C LEU A 177 -3.87 1.87 -12.81
N THR A 178 -3.06 2.91 -13.01
CA THR A 178 -3.29 3.97 -14.00
C THR A 178 -1.95 4.37 -14.66
N PRO A 179 -1.54 3.64 -15.73
CA PRO A 179 -0.22 3.82 -16.35
C PRO A 179 -0.01 5.11 -17.14
N ASP A 180 -1.06 5.92 -17.32
CA ASP A 180 -1.06 7.17 -18.09
C ASP A 180 -1.18 8.42 -17.17
N ALA A 181 -1.02 8.25 -15.86
CA ALA A 181 -1.07 9.34 -14.89
C ALA A 181 0.24 10.14 -14.84
N ALA A 182 0.37 11.16 -15.71
CA ALA A 182 1.56 12.02 -15.81
C ALA A 182 1.97 12.64 -14.46
N ASP A 183 1.00 13.12 -13.67
CA ASP A 183 1.23 13.72 -12.34
C ASP A 183 1.93 12.77 -11.36
N THR A 184 1.68 11.47 -11.51
CA THR A 184 2.19 10.43 -10.63
C THR A 184 3.63 10.09 -10.99
N TYR A 185 3.96 10.02 -12.28
CA TYR A 185 5.35 9.96 -12.75
C TYR A 185 6.15 11.19 -12.33
N TYR A 186 5.55 12.39 -12.39
CA TYR A 186 6.22 13.61 -11.95
C TYR A 186 6.58 13.54 -10.45
N ASN A 187 5.61 13.16 -9.62
CA ASN A 187 5.82 13.01 -8.18
C ASN A 187 6.84 11.90 -7.85
N LEU A 188 6.83 10.80 -8.60
CA LEU A 188 7.83 9.74 -8.47
C LEU A 188 9.24 10.25 -8.83
N GLY A 189 9.37 11.03 -9.91
CA GLY A 189 10.63 11.67 -10.29
C GLY A 189 11.17 12.61 -9.21
N ASN A 190 10.29 13.39 -8.56
CA ASN A 190 10.64 14.24 -7.43
C ASN A 190 11.18 13.41 -6.24
N VAL A 191 10.54 12.27 -5.94
CA VAL A 191 11.00 11.39 -4.86
C VAL A 191 12.34 10.74 -5.19
N TYR A 192 12.55 10.25 -6.40
CA TYR A 192 13.85 9.72 -6.82
C TYR A 192 14.95 10.78 -6.79
N THR A 193 14.64 12.02 -7.19
CA THR A 193 15.58 13.15 -7.08
C THR A 193 15.99 13.39 -5.62
N ASN A 194 15.01 13.39 -4.70
CA ASN A 194 15.27 13.54 -3.26
C ASN A 194 16.07 12.37 -2.67
N GLN A 195 15.93 11.17 -3.24
CA GLN A 195 16.70 9.99 -2.85
C GLN A 195 18.12 9.99 -3.44
N GLY A 196 18.39 10.83 -4.46
CA GLY A 196 19.63 10.85 -5.22
C GLY A 196 19.70 9.83 -6.35
N ASP A 197 18.61 9.12 -6.64
CA ASP A 197 18.51 8.19 -7.77
C ASP A 197 18.16 8.96 -9.05
N LEU A 198 19.17 9.66 -9.58
CA LEU A 198 18.99 10.55 -10.73
C LEU A 198 18.59 9.81 -12.01
N THR A 199 19.00 8.55 -12.16
CA THR A 199 18.65 7.72 -13.33
C THR A 199 17.14 7.47 -13.38
N ASN A 200 16.54 7.02 -12.28
CA ASN A 200 15.11 6.78 -12.22
C ASN A 200 14.30 8.09 -12.20
N ALA A 201 14.88 9.17 -11.65
CA ALA A 201 14.28 10.50 -11.75
C ALA A 201 14.15 10.97 -13.21
N ILE A 202 15.21 10.84 -14.01
CA ILE A 202 15.20 11.17 -15.45
C ILE A 202 14.10 10.40 -16.17
N GLN A 203 14.05 9.08 -16.01
CA GLN A 203 13.02 8.25 -16.67
C GLN A 203 11.60 8.68 -16.30
N SER A 204 11.38 9.02 -15.03
CA SER A 204 10.08 9.45 -14.54
C SER A 204 9.66 10.80 -15.11
N TYR A 205 10.58 11.77 -15.19
CA TYR A 205 10.30 13.07 -15.81
C TYR A 205 10.13 12.98 -17.33
N GLU A 206 10.95 12.16 -18.02
CA GLU A 206 10.76 11.91 -19.45
C GLU A 206 9.41 11.27 -19.73
N LYS A 207 8.96 10.32 -18.90
CA LYS A 207 7.62 9.73 -19.01
C LYS A 207 6.51 10.75 -18.73
N THR A 208 6.72 11.65 -17.78
CA THR A 208 5.78 12.77 -17.54
C THR A 208 5.62 13.62 -18.79
N ILE A 209 6.73 14.01 -19.44
CA ILE A 209 6.74 14.83 -20.65
C ILE A 209 6.12 14.09 -21.84
N GLU A 210 6.32 12.78 -21.94
CA GLU A 210 5.69 11.94 -22.97
C GLU A 210 4.16 11.96 -22.85
N LEU A 211 3.64 11.88 -21.61
CA LEU A 211 2.21 11.84 -21.32
C LEU A 211 1.57 13.24 -21.32
N ASP A 212 2.28 14.25 -20.83
CA ASP A 212 1.88 15.66 -20.77
C ASP A 212 3.03 16.57 -21.27
N PRO A 213 3.07 16.84 -22.59
CA PRO A 213 4.07 17.72 -23.19
C PRO A 213 3.98 19.19 -22.75
N GLU A 214 2.94 19.61 -22.03
CA GLU A 214 2.82 20.98 -21.50
C GLU A 214 3.21 21.09 -20.01
N HIS A 215 3.71 19.99 -19.41
CA HIS A 215 4.10 19.94 -18.00
C HIS A 215 5.40 20.69 -17.69
N ALA A 216 5.33 22.02 -17.56
CA ALA A 216 6.48 22.90 -17.33
C ALA A 216 7.39 22.45 -16.16
N GLY A 217 6.81 21.96 -15.06
CA GLY A 217 7.57 21.50 -13.89
C GLY A 217 8.45 20.28 -14.18
N ALA A 218 8.08 19.43 -15.14
CA ALA A 218 8.85 18.23 -15.49
C ALA A 218 10.07 18.60 -16.33
N TYR A 219 9.90 19.51 -17.31
CA TYR A 219 11.01 20.10 -18.04
C TYR A 219 12.00 20.80 -17.12
N TYR A 220 11.50 21.57 -16.16
CA TYR A 220 12.35 22.28 -15.19
C TYR A 220 13.18 21.30 -14.35
N ASN A 221 12.54 20.30 -13.74
CA ASN A 221 13.24 19.35 -12.88
C ASN A 221 14.19 18.45 -13.66
N LEU A 222 13.82 17.99 -14.86
CA LEU A 222 14.70 17.22 -15.72
C LEU A 222 15.93 18.04 -16.14
N GLY A 223 15.74 19.31 -16.51
CA GLY A 223 16.84 20.22 -16.85
C GLY A 223 17.81 20.42 -15.68
N ASN A 224 17.29 20.57 -14.46
CA ASN A 224 18.12 20.67 -13.25
C ASN A 224 18.89 19.37 -12.97
N VAL A 225 18.29 18.20 -13.18
CA VAL A 225 19.00 16.92 -13.01
C VAL A 225 20.19 16.83 -13.98
N TYR A 226 19.99 17.16 -15.26
CA TYR A 226 21.10 17.18 -16.24
C TYR A 226 22.17 18.23 -15.92
N ALA A 227 21.78 19.42 -15.47
CA ALA A 227 22.72 20.46 -15.06
C ALA A 227 23.58 20.02 -13.87
N ASN A 228 22.96 19.36 -12.88
CA ASN A 228 23.64 18.89 -11.67
C ASN A 228 24.61 17.73 -11.94
N GLN A 229 24.28 16.85 -12.90
CA GLN A 229 25.20 15.79 -13.33
C GLN A 229 26.38 16.36 -14.14
N GLY A 230 26.21 17.50 -14.80
CA GLY A 230 27.23 18.12 -15.65
C GLY A 230 27.52 17.34 -16.94
N GLU A 231 26.76 16.29 -17.22
CA GLU A 231 26.97 15.39 -18.35
C GLU A 231 26.46 15.97 -19.68
N ASP A 232 25.39 16.78 -19.65
CA ASP A 232 24.80 17.38 -20.86
C ASP A 232 24.21 18.78 -20.60
N LEU A 233 25.11 19.76 -20.49
CA LEU A 233 24.73 21.18 -20.32
C LEU A 233 23.86 21.72 -21.48
N PRO A 234 24.12 21.39 -22.76
CA PRO A 234 23.23 21.79 -23.85
C PRO A 234 21.80 21.27 -23.68
N LYS A 235 21.61 19.98 -23.36
CA LYS A 235 20.26 19.42 -23.11
C LYS A 235 19.60 20.10 -21.91
N ALA A 236 20.34 20.34 -20.83
CA ALA A 236 19.83 21.06 -19.66
C ALA A 236 19.30 22.47 -20.03
N ILE A 237 20.06 23.24 -20.81
CA ILE A 237 19.65 24.58 -21.27
C ILE A 237 18.36 24.51 -22.09
N GLN A 238 18.27 23.57 -23.02
CA GLN A 238 17.07 23.40 -23.87
C GLN A 238 15.82 23.09 -23.02
N LEU A 239 15.94 22.16 -22.07
CA LEU A 239 14.84 21.77 -21.18
C LEU A 239 14.38 22.95 -20.30
N LEU A 240 15.33 23.72 -19.75
CA LEU A 240 15.01 24.89 -18.92
C LEU A 240 14.37 26.04 -19.73
N GLN A 241 14.81 26.24 -20.97
CA GLN A 241 14.18 27.20 -21.89
C GLN A 241 12.74 26.82 -22.19
N GLU A 242 12.48 25.53 -22.41
CA GLU A 242 11.13 25.03 -22.68
C GLU A 242 10.22 25.15 -21.45
N ALA A 243 10.73 24.84 -20.26
CA ALA A 243 10.02 25.07 -19.00
C ALA A 243 9.59 26.53 -18.83
N ALA A 244 10.49 27.48 -19.12
CA ALA A 244 10.21 28.91 -19.06
C ALA A 244 9.17 29.33 -20.10
N ARG A 245 9.25 28.80 -21.33
CA ARG A 245 8.29 29.06 -22.40
C ARG A 245 6.88 28.60 -21.99
N LEU A 246 6.75 27.41 -21.43
CA LEU A 246 5.49 26.84 -20.98
C LEU A 246 4.91 27.59 -19.77
N GLY A 247 5.76 27.95 -18.79
CA GLY A 247 5.33 28.71 -17.61
C GLY A 247 4.73 30.07 -17.97
N LEU A 248 5.32 30.80 -18.93
CA LEU A 248 4.79 32.09 -19.40
C LEU A 248 3.43 31.99 -20.11
N ARG A 249 3.09 30.81 -20.65
CA ARG A 249 1.80 30.58 -21.33
C ARG A 249 0.67 30.34 -20.32
N GLY A 250 0.96 29.62 -19.24
CA GLY A 250 -0.02 29.34 -18.18
C GLY A 250 -0.49 30.57 -17.40
N ASP A 251 0.32 31.62 -17.34
CA ASP A 251 -0.03 32.90 -16.67
C ASP A 251 -0.97 33.79 -17.51
N GLN A 252 -1.27 33.43 -18.76
CA GLN A 252 -2.06 34.26 -19.69
C GLN A 252 -3.51 33.77 -19.92
N GLU A 253 -3.92 32.67 -19.30
CA GLU A 253 -5.28 32.09 -19.36
C GLU A 253 -6.06 32.35 -18.07
#